data_AF-A0A965VIL9-F1
#
_entry.id   AF-A0A965VIL9-F1
#
_cell.length_a   1.000
_cell.length_b   1.000
_cell.length_c   1.000
_cell.angle_alpha   90.00
_cell.angle_beta   90.00
_cell.angle_gamma   90.00
#
_symmetry.space_group_name_H-M   'P 1'
#
loop_
_entity.id
_entity.type
_entity.pdbx_description
1 polymer ?
#
loop_
_entity_poly.entity_id
_entity_poly.type
_entity_poly.pdbx_seq_one_letter_code
_entity_poly.pdbx_strand_id
1 'polypeptide(L)' 'PPHVRVARAAAMYAWARQLIGREIVARTGPLSAARLKWETALRLYGCDAESRKLIQRMLDHVSA' A
#
# COMPACT_ATOMS: atom_id res chain seq x y z
N PRO A 1 12.44 24.21 8.53
CA PRO A 1 11.58 23.89 9.70
C PRO A 1 11.17 22.40 9.73
N PRO A 2 10.85 21.82 10.91
CA PRO A 2 10.41 20.43 11.02
C PRO A 2 9.20 20.09 10.14
N HIS A 3 8.20 20.98 10.06
CA HIS A 3 6.99 20.77 9.24
C HIS A 3 7.31 20.59 7.75
N VAL A 4 8.30 21.32 7.21
CA VAL A 4 8.73 21.18 5.81
C VAL A 4 9.35 19.81 5.56
N ARG A 5 10.13 19.28 6.52
CA ARG A 5 10.76 17.95 6.41
C ARG A 5 9.69 16.85 6.41
N VAL A 6 8.70 16.96 7.30
CA VAL A 6 7.56 16.03 7.36
C VAL A 6 6.75 16.07 6.06
N ALA A 7 6.45 17.26 5.53
CA ALA A 7 5.70 17.40 4.28
C ALA A 7 6.43 16.75 3.08
N ARG A 8 7.75 16.94 2.98
CA ARG A 8 8.56 16.29 1.94
C ARG A 8 8.56 14.76 2.07
N ALA A 9 8.74 14.26 3.29
CA ALA A 9 8.68 12.82 3.54
C ALA A 9 7.30 12.25 3.16
N ALA A 10 6.21 12.91 3.57
CA ALA A 10 4.85 12.51 3.23
C ALA A 10 4.60 12.48 1.71
N ALA A 11 5.10 13.48 0.97
CA ALA A 11 5.01 13.52 -0.48
C ALA A 11 5.76 12.34 -1.14
N MET A 12 6.96 12.03 -0.66
CA MET A 12 7.75 10.90 -1.14
C MET A 12 7.06 9.56 -0.84
N TYR A 13 6.49 9.39 0.36
CA TYR A 13 5.72 8.20 0.72
C TYR A 13 4.44 8.06 -0.11
N ALA A 14 3.75 9.17 -0.41
CA ALA A 14 2.60 9.15 -1.30
C ALA A 14 2.98 8.71 -2.72
N TRP A 15 4.08 9.26 -3.26
CA TRP A 15 4.60 8.88 -4.57
C TRP A 15 4.97 7.39 -4.63
N ALA A 16 5.68 6.87 -3.63
CA ALA A 16 6.08 5.46 -3.59
C ALA A 16 4.86 4.52 -3.57
N ARG A 17 3.83 4.84 -2.77
CA ARG A 17 2.57 4.08 -2.75
C ARG A 17 1.89 4.07 -4.11
N GLN A 18 1.83 5.22 -4.79
CA GLN A 18 1.25 5.30 -6.12
C GLN A 18 2.04 4.51 -7.17
N LEU A 19 3.37 4.54 -7.11
CA LEU A 19 4.22 3.77 -8.01
C LEU A 19 3.97 2.27 -7.87
N ILE A 20 3.98 1.76 -6.64
CA ILE A 20 3.71 0.35 -6.34
C ILE A 20 2.29 -0.03 -6.77
N GLY A 21 1.29 0.81 -6.48
CA GLY A 21 -0.08 0.56 -6.90
C GLY A 21 -0.21 0.42 -8.42
N ARG A 22 0.44 1.30 -9.19
CA ARG A 22 0.47 1.21 -10.67
C ARG A 22 1.17 -0.06 -11.14
N GLU A 23 2.27 -0.46 -10.51
CA GLU A 23 2.98 -1.71 -10.83
C GLU A 23 2.08 -2.93 -10.61
N ILE A 24 1.34 -2.98 -9.50
CA ILE A 24 0.42 -4.07 -9.19
C ILE A 24 -0.67 -4.16 -10.27
N VAL A 25 -1.37 -3.05 -10.56
CA VAL A 25 -2.42 -3.02 -11.59
C VAL A 25 -1.89 -3.44 -12.97
N ALA A 26 -0.68 -3.01 -13.33
CA ALA A 26 -0.07 -3.40 -14.59
C ALA A 26 0.19 -4.92 -14.71
N ARG A 27 0.45 -5.61 -13.59
CA ARG A 27 0.71 -7.06 -13.56
C ARG A 27 -0.55 -7.90 -13.38
N THR A 28 -1.50 -7.44 -12.56
CA THR A 28 -2.66 -8.25 -12.13
C THR A 28 -3.96 -7.84 -12.81
N GLY A 29 -3.96 -6.74 -13.56
CA GLY A 29 -5.15 -6.12 -14.09
C GLY A 29 -5.85 -5.20 -13.08
N PRO A 30 -6.97 -4.58 -13.48
CA PRO A 30 -7.71 -3.64 -12.63
C PRO A 30 -8.19 -4.29 -11.34
N LEU A 31 -8.03 -3.56 -10.23
CA LEU A 31 -8.50 -3.96 -8.90
C LEU A 31 -9.43 -2.88 -8.34
N SER A 32 -10.31 -3.25 -7.40
CA SER A 32 -11.03 -2.27 -6.61
C SER A 32 -10.05 -1.40 -5.81
N ALA A 33 -10.41 -0.14 -5.55
CA ALA A 33 -9.56 0.76 -4.78
C ALA A 33 -9.22 0.19 -3.39
N ALA A 34 -10.17 -0.52 -2.77
CA ALA A 34 -9.98 -1.19 -1.49
C ALA A 34 -8.97 -2.34 -1.57
N ARG A 35 -9.06 -3.21 -2.60
CA ARG A 35 -8.09 -4.30 -2.79
C ARG A 35 -6.70 -3.75 -3.11
N LEU A 36 -6.59 -2.79 -4.02
CA LEU A 36 -5.32 -2.19 -4.41
C LEU A 36 -4.59 -1.53 -3.23
N LYS A 37 -5.34 -0.88 -2.33
CA LYS A 37 -4.79 -0.30 -1.09
C LYS A 37 -4.10 -1.36 -0.25
N TRP A 38 -4.76 -2.51 0.00
CA TRP A 38 -4.21 -3.55 0.85
C TRP A 38 -3.10 -4.36 0.18
N GLU A 39 -3.16 -4.57 -1.14
CA GLU A 39 -2.06 -5.18 -1.90
C GLU A 39 -0.81 -4.32 -1.86
N THR A 40 -0.98 -3.00 -2.02
CA THR A 40 0.11 -2.03 -1.87
C THR A 40 0.68 -2.05 -0.45
N ALA A 41 -0.17 -2.15 0.57
CA ALA A 41 0.27 -2.26 1.96
C ALA A 41 1.06 -3.55 2.20
N LEU A 42 0.62 -4.68 1.64
CA LEU A 42 1.31 -5.96 1.76
C LEU A 42 2.73 -5.88 1.15
N ARG A 43 2.87 -5.21 0.01
CA ARG A 43 4.17 -4.99 -0.64
C ARG A 43 5.13 -4.15 0.20
N LEU A 44 4.61 -3.13 0.90
CA LEU A 44 5.41 -2.20 1.70
C LEU A 44 5.77 -2.73 3.08
N TYR A 45 4.83 -3.42 3.74
CA TYR A 45 4.92 -3.74 5.16
C TYR A 45 4.91 -5.24 5.44
N GLY A 46 4.76 -6.08 4.42
CA GLY A 46 4.64 -7.53 4.57
C GLY A 46 5.92 -8.23 5.02
N CYS A 47 7.06 -7.55 5.18
CA CYS A 47 8.25 -8.14 5.78
C CYS A 47 8.06 -8.43 7.29
N ASP A 48 7.25 -7.62 7.98
CA ASP A 48 6.87 -7.83 9.37
C ASP A 48 5.69 -8.81 9.47
N ALA A 49 5.81 -9.79 10.36
CA ALA A 49 4.85 -10.90 10.46
C ALA A 49 3.47 -10.43 10.97
N GLU A 50 3.45 -9.55 11.96
CA GLU A 50 2.21 -9.03 12.54
C GLU A 50 1.48 -8.11 11.55
N SER A 51 2.24 -7.22 10.90
CA SER A 51 1.72 -6.38 9.82
C SER A 51 1.15 -7.22 8.68
N ARG A 52 1.87 -8.25 8.22
CA ARG A 52 1.41 -9.17 7.18
C ARG A 52 0.09 -9.83 7.58
N LYS A 53 0.00 -10.35 8.80
CA LYS A 53 -1.20 -11.04 9.31
C LYS A 53 -2.41 -10.11 9.33
N LEU A 54 -2.23 -8.86 9.77
CA LEU A 54 -3.29 -7.88 9.83
C LEU A 54 -3.74 -7.45 8.42
N ILE A 55 -2.80 -7.21 7.52
CA ILE A 55 -3.08 -6.88 6.11
C ILE A 55 -3.80 -8.03 5.40
N GLN A 56 -3.40 -9.28 5.65
CA GLN A 56 -4.04 -10.44 5.04
C GLN A 56 -5.51 -10.55 5.43
N ARG A 57 -5.86 -10.32 6.71
CA ARG A 57 -7.28 -10.30 7.13
C ARG A 57 -8.10 -9.24 6.39
N MET A 58 -7.50 -8.07 6.15
CA MET A 58 -8.17 -7.01 5.41
C MET A 58 -8.30 -7.34 3.93
N LEU A 59 -7.30 -7.99 3.34
CA LEU A 59 -7.35 -8.52 1.98
C LEU A 59 -8.49 -9.54 1.83
N ASP A 60 -8.63 -10.46 2.78
CA ASP A 60 -9.70 -11.46 2.78
C ASP A 60 -11.08 -10.78 2.90
N HIS A 61 -11.21 -9.77 3.77
CA HIS A 61 -12.46 -9.02 3.96
C HIS A 61 -12.91 -8.26 2.71
N VAL A 62 -11.99 -7.66 1.93
CA VAL A 62 -12.34 -6.86 0.74
C VAL A 62 -12.41 -7.69 -0.55
N SER A 63 -12.12 -8.99 -0.47
CA SER A 63 -12.18 -9.94 -1.57
C SER A 63 -13.32 -10.94 -1.47
N ALA A 64 -14.01 -11.01 -0.33
CA ALA A 64 -15.30 -11.67 -0.18
C ALA A 64 -16.41 -10.85 -0.86
#